data_AF-A0A5P9FKU7-F1
#
_entry.id   AF-A0A5P9FKU7-F1
#
_cell.length_a   1.000
_cell.length_b   1.000
_cell.length_c   1.000
_cell.angle_alpha   90.00
_cell.angle_beta   90.00
_cell.angle_gamma   90.00
#
_symmetry.space_group_name_H-M   'P 1'
#
loop_
_entity.id
_entity.type
_entity.pdbx_description
1 polymer ?
#
loop_
_entity_poly.entity_id
_entity_poly.type
_entity_poly.pdbx_seq_one_letter_code
_entity_poly.pdbx_strand_id
1 'polypeptide(L)'
;MIHPFINGMLTALITATPLLADGRVTFTADAGDAGQMTMTERWTGNALRTDIEGMDAYMLLRDDSVYSIISMAGQITVMDLGQLKDMPGASASRSPSQSEAGVVFPDEIASLNALGETREIAGVEGEVHDIEWRDAAGDVRTDTAVLTDDPRLLEHQSLKMQLIEAISGEAPNPLLVELDDRGLAALSFGDRFKVTEVGGDAGPAGDFELPADPMDLGGITNMGNQ
;
A
#
# COMPACT_ATOMS: atom_id res chain seq x y z
N MET A 1 71.26 1.93 -13.77
CA MET A 1 70.18 1.44 -14.66
C MET A 1 68.94 1.30 -13.78
N ILE A 2 67.97 2.19 -13.97
CA ILE A 2 66.84 2.47 -13.06
C ILE A 2 65.61 1.76 -13.62
N HIS A 3 64.89 0.99 -12.80
CA HIS A 3 63.53 0.54 -13.11
C HIS A 3 62.61 0.92 -11.95
N PRO A 4 61.60 1.78 -12.15
CA PRO A 4 60.52 1.95 -11.19
C PRO A 4 59.43 0.91 -11.46
N PHE A 5 59.10 0.09 -10.46
CA PHE A 5 57.87 -0.68 -10.44
C PHE A 5 56.72 0.24 -10.03
N ILE A 6 55.80 0.50 -10.95
CA ILE A 6 54.54 1.19 -10.70
C ILE A 6 53.55 0.14 -10.19
N ASN A 7 53.25 0.18 -8.89
CA ASN A 7 52.12 -0.57 -8.33
C ASN A 7 50.82 0.22 -8.61
N GLY A 8 50.05 -0.26 -9.59
CA GLY A 8 48.68 0.20 -9.82
C GLY A 8 47.74 -0.39 -8.76
N MET A 9 47.24 0.46 -7.87
CA MET A 9 46.20 0.11 -6.92
C MET A 9 44.84 0.26 -7.60
N LEU A 10 44.18 -0.86 -7.91
CA LEU A 10 42.85 -0.89 -8.51
C LEU A 10 41.80 -0.80 -7.39
N THR A 11 41.22 0.38 -7.20
CA THR A 11 40.09 0.58 -6.28
C THR A 11 38.81 0.10 -6.96
N ALA A 12 38.29 -1.06 -6.57
CA ALA A 12 36.99 -1.54 -7.00
C ALA A 12 35.88 -0.73 -6.29
N LEU A 13 35.14 0.08 -7.04
CA LEU A 13 33.95 0.77 -6.58
C LEU A 13 32.80 -0.25 -6.57
N ILE A 14 32.39 -0.72 -5.39
CA ILE A 14 31.17 -1.52 -5.23
C ILE A 14 30.01 -0.52 -5.28
N THR A 15 29.36 -0.40 -6.43
CA THR A 15 28.07 0.29 -6.53
C THR A 15 27.03 -0.58 -5.84
N ALA A 16 26.65 -0.23 -4.61
CA ALA A 16 25.44 -0.76 -4.00
C ALA A 16 24.25 -0.22 -4.80
N THR A 17 23.77 -1.01 -5.75
CA THR A 17 22.44 -0.77 -6.31
C THR A 17 21.45 -0.97 -5.17
N PRO A 18 20.58 0.00 -4.84
CA PRO A 18 19.48 -0.26 -3.94
C PRO A 18 18.65 -1.36 -4.60
N LEU A 19 18.77 -2.59 -4.09
CA LEU A 19 17.75 -3.59 -4.34
C LEU A 19 16.52 -3.05 -3.63
N LEU A 20 15.47 -2.70 -4.40
CA LEU A 20 14.13 -2.55 -3.84
C LEU A 20 13.86 -3.79 -3.00
N ALA A 21 13.57 -3.59 -1.72
CA ALA A 21 13.59 -4.65 -0.76
C ALA A 21 12.26 -5.42 -0.86
N ASP A 22 12.35 -6.72 -0.59
CA ASP A 22 11.17 -7.57 -0.43
C ASP A 22 10.62 -7.37 0.98
N GLY A 23 9.30 -7.49 1.14
CA GLY A 23 8.73 -7.41 2.46
C GLY A 23 7.27 -7.86 2.56
N ARG A 24 6.81 -7.94 3.80
CA ARG A 24 5.43 -8.19 4.15
C ARG A 24 5.00 -7.40 5.38
N VAL A 25 3.75 -7.00 5.42
CA VAL A 25 3.10 -6.41 6.58
C VAL A 25 1.72 -7.03 6.74
N THR A 26 1.39 -7.39 7.98
CA THR A 26 0.03 -7.79 8.36
C THR A 26 -0.51 -6.72 9.28
N PHE A 27 -1.74 -6.29 9.06
CA PHE A 27 -2.40 -5.29 9.89
C PHE A 27 -3.90 -5.55 10.01
N THR A 28 -4.48 -5.02 11.08
CA THR A 28 -5.92 -4.91 11.23
C THR A 28 -6.37 -3.50 10.86
N ALA A 29 -7.44 -3.39 10.08
CA ALA A 29 -8.07 -2.12 9.75
C ALA A 29 -9.58 -2.19 10.03
N ASP A 30 -10.18 -1.08 10.46
CA ASP A 30 -11.63 -0.94 10.56
C ASP A 30 -12.22 -0.80 9.15
N ALA A 31 -13.05 -1.76 8.74
CA ALA A 31 -13.75 -1.79 7.46
C ALA A 31 -15.24 -1.35 7.60
N GLY A 32 -15.55 -0.50 8.58
CA GLY A 32 -16.85 0.15 8.72
C GLY A 32 -17.93 -0.87 9.07
N ASP A 33 -18.96 -1.00 8.23
CA ASP A 33 -20.08 -1.94 8.47
C ASP A 33 -19.64 -3.40 8.51
N ALA A 34 -18.51 -3.73 7.87
CA ALA A 34 -17.93 -5.07 7.89
C ALA A 34 -17.09 -5.35 9.16
N GLY A 35 -16.87 -4.34 10.00
CA GLY A 35 -16.06 -4.42 11.21
C GLY A 35 -14.57 -4.49 10.93
N GLN A 36 -13.81 -4.96 11.92
CA GLN A 36 -12.36 -5.08 11.79
C GLN A 36 -11.97 -6.22 10.84
N MET A 37 -11.10 -5.93 9.88
CA MET A 37 -10.52 -6.88 8.93
C MET A 37 -9.03 -7.03 9.13
N THR A 38 -8.50 -8.23 8.93
CA THR A 38 -7.06 -8.47 8.80
C THR A 38 -6.67 -8.47 7.33
N MET A 39 -5.62 -7.73 7.00
CA MET A 39 -5.05 -7.69 5.66
C MET A 39 -3.57 -8.06 5.75
N THR A 40 -3.08 -8.79 4.75
CA THR A 40 -1.65 -9.05 4.56
C THR A 40 -1.23 -8.45 3.25
N GLU A 41 -0.26 -7.57 3.28
CA GLU A 41 0.32 -6.95 2.10
C GLU A 41 1.77 -7.39 1.94
N ARG A 42 2.12 -7.82 0.73
CA ARG A 42 3.46 -8.35 0.39
C ARG A 42 3.97 -7.61 -0.82
N TRP A 43 5.25 -7.30 -0.85
CA TRP A 43 5.85 -6.58 -1.97
C TRP A 43 7.20 -7.11 -2.36
N THR A 44 7.50 -6.97 -3.66
CA THR A 44 8.81 -7.21 -4.26
C THR A 44 9.01 -6.21 -5.39
N GLY A 45 10.08 -5.42 -5.35
CA GLY A 45 10.25 -4.33 -6.30
C GLY A 45 9.05 -3.36 -6.30
N ASN A 46 8.45 -3.17 -7.47
CA ASN A 46 7.27 -2.31 -7.65
C ASN A 46 5.94 -3.09 -7.64
N ALA A 47 5.95 -4.37 -7.25
CA ALA A 47 4.74 -5.18 -7.16
C ALA A 47 4.25 -5.22 -5.70
N LEU A 48 2.96 -4.98 -5.50
CA LEU A 48 2.30 -5.06 -4.20
C LEU A 48 1.08 -5.98 -4.31
N ARG A 49 1.04 -7.02 -3.50
CA ARG A 49 -0.10 -7.91 -3.37
C ARG A 49 -0.80 -7.66 -2.04
N THR A 50 -2.12 -7.49 -2.09
CA THR A 50 -2.98 -7.33 -0.92
C THR A 50 -3.93 -8.51 -0.82
N ASP A 51 -3.72 -9.35 0.20
CA ASP A 51 -4.58 -10.46 0.57
C ASP A 51 -5.48 -10.04 1.75
N ILE A 52 -6.78 -10.36 1.70
CA ILE A 52 -7.74 -10.06 2.78
C ILE A 52 -8.13 -11.38 3.45
N GLU A 53 -7.99 -11.46 4.78
CA GLU A 53 -8.30 -12.68 5.52
C GLU A 53 -9.79 -13.04 5.38
N GLY A 54 -10.07 -14.31 5.06
CA GLY A 54 -11.44 -14.82 4.89
C GLY A 54 -12.08 -14.54 3.53
N MET A 55 -11.37 -13.91 2.60
CA MET A 55 -11.82 -13.70 1.22
C MET A 55 -11.01 -14.53 0.24
N ASP A 56 -11.70 -15.21 -0.69
CA ASP A 56 -11.06 -15.89 -1.84
C ASP A 56 -10.76 -14.87 -2.96
N ALA A 57 -10.17 -13.73 -2.58
CA ALA A 57 -9.82 -12.65 -3.49
C ALA A 57 -8.56 -11.92 -3.01
N TYR A 58 -7.77 -11.40 -3.95
CA TYR A 58 -6.63 -10.54 -3.66
C TYR A 58 -6.50 -9.45 -4.72
N MET A 59 -5.80 -8.38 -4.37
CA MET A 59 -5.41 -7.33 -5.32
C MET A 59 -3.92 -7.43 -5.61
N LEU A 60 -3.53 -7.06 -6.83
CA LEU A 60 -2.15 -7.04 -7.28
C LEU A 60 -1.88 -5.73 -8.03
N LEU A 61 -1.02 -4.88 -7.48
CA LEU A 61 -0.31 -3.84 -8.22
C LEU A 61 0.90 -4.47 -8.90
N ARG A 62 1.04 -4.26 -10.21
CA ARG A 62 2.19 -4.69 -11.00
C ARG A 62 2.30 -3.83 -12.25
N ASP A 63 3.52 -3.40 -12.58
CA ASP A 63 3.81 -2.65 -13.81
C ASP A 63 2.83 -1.46 -14.01
N ASP A 64 2.59 -0.70 -12.93
CA ASP A 64 1.64 0.44 -12.83
C ASP A 64 0.15 0.10 -13.05
N SER A 65 -0.18 -1.19 -13.19
CA SER A 65 -1.54 -1.69 -13.36
C SER A 65 -2.02 -2.36 -12.09
N VAL A 66 -3.32 -2.23 -11.81
CA VAL A 66 -3.94 -2.86 -10.64
C VAL A 66 -4.95 -3.89 -11.10
N TYR A 67 -4.79 -5.10 -10.59
CA TYR A 67 -5.65 -6.23 -10.89
C TYR A 67 -6.39 -6.68 -9.64
N SER A 68 -7.68 -6.98 -9.81
CA SER A 68 -8.46 -7.74 -8.84
C SER A 68 -8.56 -9.20 -9.29
N ILE A 69 -8.12 -10.11 -8.45
CA ILE A 69 -8.16 -11.54 -8.70
C ILE A 69 -9.15 -12.17 -7.72
N ILE A 70 -10.18 -12.80 -8.26
CA ILE A 70 -11.23 -13.44 -7.48
C ILE A 70 -11.30 -14.91 -7.88
N SER A 71 -11.32 -15.81 -6.90
CA SER A 71 -11.55 -17.24 -7.09
C SER A 71 -12.94 -17.61 -6.62
N MET A 72 -13.84 -17.90 -7.56
CA MET A 72 -15.20 -18.35 -7.26
C MET A 72 -15.45 -19.72 -7.87
N ALA A 73 -15.85 -20.69 -7.05
CA ALA A 73 -16.15 -22.06 -7.48
C ALA A 73 -15.01 -22.72 -8.31
N GLY A 74 -13.76 -22.39 -8.00
CA GLY A 74 -12.58 -22.89 -8.71
C GLY A 74 -12.31 -22.23 -10.06
N GLN A 75 -13.07 -21.20 -10.42
CA GLN A 75 -12.78 -20.34 -11.57
C GLN A 75 -12.08 -19.07 -11.09
N ILE A 76 -10.92 -18.80 -11.66
CA ILE A 76 -10.14 -17.59 -11.40
C ILE A 76 -10.56 -16.54 -12.42
N THR A 77 -10.98 -15.39 -11.91
CA THR A 77 -11.30 -14.22 -12.72
C THR A 77 -10.29 -13.13 -12.41
N VAL A 78 -9.68 -12.57 -13.46
CA VAL A 78 -8.73 -11.47 -13.36
C VAL A 78 -9.37 -10.24 -14.01
N MET A 79 -9.55 -9.18 -13.21
CA MET A 79 -10.07 -7.89 -13.67
C MET A 79 -8.98 -6.84 -13.61
N ASP A 80 -8.77 -6.13 -14.71
CA ASP A 80 -7.94 -4.93 -14.75
C ASP A 80 -8.76 -3.74 -14.24
N LEU A 81 -8.43 -3.25 -13.05
CA LEU A 81 -9.12 -2.11 -12.44
C LEU A 81 -8.74 -0.79 -13.12
N GLY A 82 -7.57 -0.72 -13.76
CA GLY A 82 -7.14 0.42 -14.54
C GLY A 82 -8.01 0.63 -15.78
N GLN A 83 -8.51 -0.43 -16.41
CA GLN A 83 -9.44 -0.33 -17.55
C GLN A 83 -10.83 0.15 -17.16
N LEU A 84 -11.25 -0.03 -15.90
CA LEU A 84 -12.57 0.41 -15.43
C LEU A 84 -12.66 1.93 -15.41
N LYS A 85 -11.58 2.66 -15.07
CA LYS A 85 -11.59 4.14 -15.00
C LYS A 85 -11.96 4.79 -16.34
N ASP A 86 -11.60 4.14 -17.45
CA ASP A 86 -11.77 4.64 -18.81
C ASP A 86 -13.17 4.30 -19.37
N MET A 87 -13.99 3.55 -18.62
CA MET A 87 -15.34 3.18 -19.05
C MET A 87 -16.36 4.31 -18.83
N PRO A 88 -17.18 4.64 -19.84
CA PRO A 88 -18.30 5.57 -19.68
C PRO A 88 -19.30 5.05 -18.63
N GLY A 89 -19.43 5.78 -17.52
CA GLY A 89 -20.33 5.41 -16.41
C GLY A 89 -19.64 4.75 -15.21
N ALA A 90 -18.34 4.46 -15.27
CA ALA A 90 -17.58 3.92 -14.13
C ALA A 90 -17.56 4.86 -12.92
N SER A 91 -17.69 6.18 -13.13
CA SER A 91 -17.87 7.15 -12.05
C SER A 91 -19.16 6.93 -11.22
N ALA A 92 -20.15 6.21 -11.76
CA ALA A 92 -21.40 5.88 -11.06
C ALA A 92 -21.38 4.51 -10.35
N SER A 93 -20.46 3.62 -10.75
CA SER A 93 -20.26 2.30 -10.15
C SER A 93 -18.98 2.34 -9.35
N ARG A 94 -19.07 2.94 -8.16
CA ARG A 94 -18.12 2.90 -7.05
C ARG A 94 -16.81 2.19 -7.44
N SER A 95 -15.79 2.98 -7.79
CA SER A 95 -14.44 2.66 -7.31
C SER A 95 -14.62 2.22 -5.87
N PRO A 96 -14.08 1.07 -5.39
CA PRO A 96 -14.15 0.74 -3.97
C PRO A 96 -13.65 1.97 -3.26
N SER A 97 -14.60 2.76 -2.77
CA SER A 97 -14.29 4.12 -2.43
C SER A 97 -13.33 4.00 -1.27
N GLN A 98 -12.59 5.05 -0.99
CA GLN A 98 -11.77 5.09 0.21
C GLN A 98 -12.59 4.67 1.48
N SER A 99 -13.93 4.66 1.40
CA SER A 99 -14.87 4.09 2.36
C SER A 99 -15.16 2.57 2.34
N GLU A 100 -14.82 1.77 1.33
CA GLU A 100 -15.05 0.30 1.30
C GLU A 100 -13.92 -0.51 1.95
N ALA A 101 -12.77 0.12 2.19
CA ALA A 101 -11.81 -0.34 3.20
C ALA A 101 -12.20 0.15 4.63
N GLY A 102 -13.34 0.85 4.76
CA GLY A 102 -13.96 1.38 5.98
C GLY A 102 -13.12 2.26 6.90
N VAL A 103 -11.93 2.64 6.46
CA VAL A 103 -11.15 3.64 7.18
C VAL A 103 -11.77 5.00 6.87
N VAL A 104 -12.40 5.63 7.88
CA VAL A 104 -12.74 7.06 7.80
C VAL A 104 -11.43 7.82 7.67
N PHE A 105 -11.23 8.41 6.50
CA PHE A 105 -10.00 9.06 6.13
C PHE A 105 -10.10 10.58 6.38
N PRO A 106 -9.05 11.21 6.93
CA PRO A 106 -9.05 12.63 7.19
C PRO A 106 -9.04 13.43 5.88
N ASP A 107 -9.87 14.46 5.78
CA ASP A 107 -9.83 15.42 4.67
C ASP A 107 -8.68 16.43 4.82
N GLU A 108 -8.24 16.67 6.05
CA GLU A 108 -7.16 17.59 6.38
C GLU A 108 -6.45 17.13 7.66
N ILE A 109 -5.11 17.19 7.66
CA ILE A 109 -4.31 17.07 8.87
C ILE A 109 -4.08 18.47 9.44
N ALA A 110 -4.66 18.73 10.60
CA ALA A 110 -4.54 20.01 11.29
C ALA A 110 -3.23 20.10 12.10
N SER A 111 -2.82 19.01 12.75
CA SER A 111 -1.51 18.95 13.43
C SER A 111 -1.03 17.52 13.64
N LEU A 112 0.30 17.38 13.77
CA LEU A 112 0.98 16.13 14.13
C LEU A 112 2.07 16.47 15.16
N ASN A 113 1.85 16.06 16.41
CA ASN A 113 2.69 16.43 17.54
C ASN A 113 3.29 15.19 18.19
N ALA A 114 4.61 15.12 18.25
CA ALA A 114 5.33 14.09 18.99
C ALA A 114 5.11 14.24 20.50
N LEU A 115 4.82 13.14 21.19
CA LEU A 115 4.63 13.11 22.65
C LEU A 115 5.93 12.76 23.40
N GLY A 116 6.99 12.38 22.69
CA GLY A 116 8.27 11.98 23.28
C GLY A 116 8.24 10.63 24.01
N GLU A 117 7.20 9.82 23.77
CA GLU A 117 7.10 8.43 24.22
C GLU A 117 7.37 7.50 23.04
N THR A 118 8.06 6.37 23.27
CA THR A 118 8.21 5.31 22.26
C THR A 118 7.38 4.08 22.62
N ARG A 119 6.94 3.34 21.61
CA ARG A 119 6.20 2.09 21.75
C ARG A 119 6.63 1.09 20.69
N GLU A 120 6.81 -0.15 21.10
CA GLU A 120 7.07 -1.25 20.18
C GLU A 120 5.74 -1.88 19.72
N ILE A 121 5.56 -2.00 18.41
CA ILE A 121 4.42 -2.68 17.78
C ILE A 121 4.98 -3.66 16.74
N ALA A 122 4.57 -4.92 16.81
CA ALA A 122 5.02 -5.97 15.89
C ALA A 122 6.57 -6.10 15.79
N GLY A 123 7.29 -5.80 16.88
CA GLY A 123 8.76 -5.82 16.92
C GLY A 123 9.43 -4.61 16.25
N VAL A 124 8.67 -3.56 15.91
CA VAL A 124 9.16 -2.30 15.35
C VAL A 124 8.97 -1.20 16.39
N GLU A 125 10.02 -0.41 16.64
CA GLU A 125 9.96 0.76 17.51
C GLU A 125 9.31 1.93 16.75
N GLY A 126 8.41 2.65 17.42
CA GLY A 126 7.84 3.89 16.91
C GLY A 126 7.66 4.92 18.01
N GLU A 127 7.54 6.18 17.61
CA GLU A 127 7.21 7.31 18.49
C GLU A 127 5.69 7.50 18.55
N VAL A 128 5.19 7.89 19.72
CA VAL A 128 3.77 8.18 19.95
C VAL A 128 3.50 9.64 19.57
N HIS A 129 2.51 9.86 18.72
CA HIS A 129 2.07 11.17 18.27
C HIS A 129 0.58 11.39 18.53
N ASP A 130 0.22 12.63 18.83
CA ASP A 130 -1.16 13.10 18.70
C ASP A 130 -1.36 13.72 17.32
N ILE A 131 -2.38 13.25 16.60
CA ILE A 131 -2.74 13.70 15.27
C ILE A 131 -4.13 14.33 15.35
N GLU A 132 -4.18 15.63 15.05
CA GLU A 132 -5.43 16.37 14.91
C GLU A 132 -5.81 16.41 13.42
N TRP A 133 -7.03 16.02 13.09
CA TRP A 133 -7.52 15.93 11.73
C TRP A 133 -9.00 16.32 11.62
N ARG A 134 -9.44 16.72 10.42
CA ARG A 134 -10.85 17.03 10.15
C ARG A 134 -11.51 15.91 9.37
N ASP A 135 -12.70 15.51 9.82
CA ASP A 135 -13.55 14.59 9.06
C ASP A 135 -14.38 15.34 7.99
N ALA A 136 -15.12 14.59 7.17
CA ALA A 136 -15.96 15.13 6.09
C ALA A 136 -17.12 16.01 6.57
N ALA A 137 -17.46 15.98 7.86
CA ALA A 137 -18.42 16.92 8.44
C ALA A 137 -17.75 18.24 8.88
N GLY A 138 -16.41 18.31 8.82
CA GLY A 138 -15.60 19.43 9.28
C GLY A 138 -15.29 19.39 10.78
N ASP A 139 -15.68 18.31 11.47
CA ASP A 139 -15.43 18.15 12.91
C ASP A 139 -13.95 17.82 13.14
N VAL A 140 -13.37 18.47 14.15
CA VAL A 140 -11.98 18.19 14.57
C VAL A 140 -11.97 16.92 15.41
N ARG A 141 -11.12 15.99 15.00
CA ARG A 141 -10.81 14.74 15.69
C ARG A 141 -9.37 14.76 16.15
N THR A 142 -9.10 14.12 17.28
CA THR A 142 -7.75 13.88 17.76
C THR A 142 -7.62 12.39 18.01
N ASP A 143 -6.65 11.77 17.35
CA ASP A 143 -6.31 10.38 17.53
C ASP A 143 -4.83 10.27 17.90
N THR A 144 -4.49 9.27 18.71
CA THR A 144 -3.11 8.91 18.98
C THR A 144 -2.63 7.88 17.97
N ALA A 145 -1.46 8.11 17.38
CA ALA A 145 -0.80 7.19 16.47
C ALA A 145 0.58 6.79 17.01
N VAL A 146 1.04 5.62 16.58
CA VAL A 146 2.44 5.21 16.75
C VAL A 146 3.04 5.23 15.36
N LEU A 147 4.05 6.07 15.14
CA LEU A 147 4.69 6.30 13.85
C LEU A 147 6.14 5.83 13.91
N THR A 148 6.67 5.39 12.78
CA THR A 148 8.04 4.84 12.69
C THR A 148 8.72 5.30 11.42
N ASP A 149 10.04 5.32 11.44
CA ASP A 149 10.92 5.55 10.29
C ASP A 149 11.48 4.22 9.74
N ASP A 150 10.92 3.06 10.14
CA ASP A 150 11.35 1.75 9.64
C ASP A 150 11.27 1.71 8.10
N PRO A 151 12.40 1.48 7.41
CA PRO A 151 12.48 1.60 5.95
C PRO A 151 11.54 0.64 5.21
N ARG A 152 11.19 -0.51 5.83
CA ARG A 152 10.27 -1.48 5.23
C ARG A 152 8.86 -0.91 5.15
N LEU A 153 8.44 -0.19 6.19
CA LEU A 153 7.10 0.42 6.23
C LEU A 153 7.02 1.68 5.39
N LEU A 154 8.12 2.42 5.23
CA LEU A 154 8.20 3.54 4.28
C LEU A 154 8.08 3.07 2.82
N GLU A 155 8.79 1.99 2.45
CA GLU A 155 8.67 1.39 1.12
C GLU A 155 7.25 0.88 0.85
N HIS A 156 6.69 0.16 1.82
CA HIS A 156 5.29 -0.30 1.78
C HIS A 156 4.31 0.87 1.60
N GLN A 157 4.47 1.97 2.34
CA GLN A 157 3.62 3.15 2.23
C GLN A 157 3.68 3.77 0.83
N SER A 158 4.86 3.87 0.23
CA SER A 158 5.01 4.39 -1.13
C SER A 158 4.28 3.52 -2.17
N LEU A 159 4.38 2.19 -2.05
CA LEU A 159 3.64 1.26 -2.91
C LEU A 159 2.12 1.35 -2.67
N LYS A 160 1.70 1.55 -1.43
CA LYS A 160 0.28 1.73 -1.09
C LYS A 160 -0.29 3.00 -1.71
N MET A 161 0.47 4.10 -1.70
CA MET A 161 0.07 5.35 -2.35
C MET A 161 -0.06 5.17 -3.87
N GLN A 162 0.87 4.46 -4.51
CA GLN A 162 0.79 4.11 -5.94
C GLN A 162 -0.44 3.24 -6.26
N LEU A 163 -0.73 2.23 -5.42
CA LEU A 163 -1.93 1.41 -5.56
C LEU A 163 -3.20 2.26 -5.50
N ILE A 164 -3.30 3.19 -4.55
CA ILE A 164 -4.46 4.08 -4.38
C ILE A 164 -4.63 4.96 -5.63
N GLU A 165 -3.57 5.62 -6.06
CA GLU A 165 -3.59 6.49 -7.25
C GLU A 165 -3.98 5.73 -8.52
N ALA A 166 -3.46 4.51 -8.70
CA ALA A 166 -3.78 3.69 -9.86
C ALA A 166 -5.25 3.22 -9.90
N ILE A 167 -5.88 3.00 -8.74
CA ILE A 167 -7.30 2.62 -8.63
C ILE A 167 -8.22 3.85 -8.78
N SER A 168 -7.95 4.93 -8.04
CA SER A 168 -8.87 6.08 -7.95
C SER A 168 -8.66 7.11 -9.06
N GLY A 169 -7.44 7.22 -9.60
CA GLY A 169 -7.02 8.35 -10.41
C GLY A 169 -6.95 9.68 -9.64
N GLU A 170 -7.06 9.62 -8.31
CA GLU A 170 -7.01 10.76 -7.40
C GLU A 170 -5.71 10.74 -6.60
N ALA A 171 -5.34 11.91 -6.05
CA ALA A 171 -4.18 12.04 -5.19
C ALA A 171 -4.35 11.15 -3.94
N PRO A 172 -3.25 10.56 -3.41
CA PRO A 172 -3.27 9.83 -2.15
C PRO A 172 -3.79 10.67 -0.99
N ASN A 173 -4.24 9.97 0.06
CA ASN A 173 -4.76 10.60 1.27
C ASN A 173 -3.80 11.65 1.87
N PRO A 174 -4.27 12.84 2.26
CA PRO A 174 -3.45 13.88 2.90
C PRO A 174 -2.62 13.40 4.10
N LEU A 175 -3.13 12.48 4.91
CA LEU A 175 -2.38 11.85 6.01
C LEU A 175 -1.18 11.06 5.49
N LEU A 176 -1.37 10.21 4.48
CA LEU A 176 -0.29 9.40 3.92
C LEU A 176 0.78 10.29 3.29
N VAL A 177 0.36 11.37 2.61
CA VAL A 177 1.28 12.38 2.05
C VAL A 177 2.05 13.08 3.17
N GLU A 178 1.39 13.56 4.22
CA GLU A 178 2.04 14.25 5.34
C GLU A 178 3.02 13.33 6.09
N LEU A 179 2.69 12.04 6.24
CA LEU A 179 3.58 11.04 6.84
C LEU A 179 4.79 10.78 5.93
N ASP A 180 4.57 10.61 4.63
CA ASP A 180 5.64 10.40 3.64
C ASP A 180 6.62 11.57 3.58
N ASP A 181 6.10 12.80 3.53
CA ASP A 181 6.89 14.04 3.54
C ASP A 181 7.79 14.17 4.78
N ARG A 182 7.37 13.55 5.91
CA ARG A 182 8.13 13.51 7.17
C ARG A 182 9.02 12.28 7.30
N GLY A 183 8.99 11.35 6.34
CA GLY A 183 9.71 10.08 6.41
C GLY A 183 9.17 9.17 7.51
N LEU A 184 7.85 9.19 7.73
CA LEU A 184 7.17 8.39 8.74
C LEU A 184 6.15 7.45 8.08
N ALA A 185 5.93 6.29 8.71
CA ALA A 185 4.85 5.36 8.41
C ALA A 185 4.11 5.00 9.70
N ALA A 186 2.83 4.62 9.58
CA ALA A 186 2.01 4.27 10.73
C ALA A 186 2.21 2.81 11.17
N LEU A 187 2.45 2.58 12.45
CA LEU A 187 2.31 1.27 13.12
C LEU A 187 0.93 1.10 13.75
N SER A 188 0.31 2.19 14.18
CA SER A 188 -1.09 2.21 14.62
C SER A 188 -1.68 3.59 14.47
N PHE A 189 -3.00 3.66 14.30
CA PHE A 189 -3.75 4.90 14.25
C PHE A 189 -5.09 4.71 14.98
N GLY A 190 -5.19 5.24 16.20
CA GLY A 190 -6.34 5.00 17.08
C GLY A 190 -6.69 3.51 17.18
N ASP A 191 -7.99 3.20 17.12
CA ASP A 191 -8.51 1.82 17.05
C ASP A 191 -8.73 1.33 15.61
N ARG A 192 -8.46 2.18 14.61
CA ARG A 192 -8.83 1.98 13.21
C ARG A 192 -7.79 1.24 12.40
N PHE A 193 -6.54 1.29 12.83
CA PHE A 193 -5.43 0.65 12.14
C PHE A 193 -4.38 0.20 13.13
N LYS A 194 -3.87 -1.02 12.98
CA LYS A 194 -2.76 -1.53 13.76
C LYS A 194 -1.99 -2.61 13.02
N VAL A 195 -0.68 -2.43 12.90
CA VAL A 195 0.25 -3.44 12.40
C VAL A 195 0.37 -4.57 13.44
N THR A 196 0.24 -5.80 12.96
CA THR A 196 0.34 -7.01 13.77
C THR A 196 1.60 -7.83 13.44
N GLU A 197 2.14 -7.70 12.24
CA GLU A 197 3.38 -8.37 11.82
C GLU A 197 4.13 -7.55 10.76
N VAL A 198 5.47 -7.56 10.81
CA VAL A 198 6.35 -7.02 9.76
C VAL A 198 7.43 -8.05 9.44
N GLY A 199 7.61 -8.38 8.16
CA GLY A 199 8.62 -9.33 7.68
C GLY A 199 9.39 -8.79 6.47
N GLY A 200 10.57 -9.36 6.21
CA GLY A 200 11.44 -9.00 5.08
C GLY A 200 11.37 -9.98 3.91
N ASP A 201 10.34 -10.83 3.87
CA ASP A 201 10.12 -11.78 2.79
C ASP A 201 8.77 -11.52 2.12
N ALA A 202 8.79 -11.43 0.79
CA ALA A 202 7.60 -11.25 -0.05
C ALA A 202 6.79 -12.54 -0.27
N GLY A 203 7.36 -13.69 0.11
CA GLY A 203 6.88 -15.01 -0.28
C GLY A 203 7.33 -15.42 -1.70
N PRO A 204 6.68 -16.42 -2.31
CA PRO A 204 7.04 -16.94 -3.63
C PRO A 204 6.89 -15.90 -4.75
N ALA A 205 7.87 -15.81 -5.66
CA ALA A 205 7.81 -14.87 -6.78
C ALA A 205 6.58 -15.07 -7.70
N GLY A 206 6.12 -16.32 -7.85
CA GLY A 206 4.91 -16.64 -8.62
C GLY A 206 3.62 -16.04 -8.07
N ASP A 207 3.61 -15.58 -6.82
CA ASP A 207 2.44 -14.92 -6.22
C ASP A 207 2.19 -13.51 -6.76
N PHE A 208 3.18 -12.95 -7.48
CA PHE A 208 3.13 -11.65 -8.14
C PHE A 208 2.92 -11.77 -9.65
N GLU A 209 2.68 -12.97 -10.16
CA GLU A 209 2.28 -13.22 -11.55
C GLU A 209 0.76 -13.35 -11.65
N LEU A 210 0.22 -12.97 -12.81
CA LEU A 210 -1.20 -13.15 -13.06
C LEU A 210 -1.50 -14.64 -13.27
N PRO A 211 -2.50 -15.19 -12.55
CA PRO A 211 -2.86 -16.61 -12.67
C PRO A 211 -3.63 -16.93 -13.97
N ALA A 212 -4.14 -15.91 -14.65
CA ALA A 212 -4.86 -15.99 -15.92
C ALA A 212 -4.79 -14.64 -16.64
N ASP A 213 -5.12 -14.63 -17.94
CA ASP A 213 -5.23 -13.39 -18.70
C ASP A 213 -6.38 -12.52 -18.15
N PRO A 214 -6.19 -11.19 -18.06
CA PRO A 214 -7.27 -10.27 -17.69
C PRO A 214 -8.46 -10.40 -18.63
N MET A 215 -9.68 -10.27 -18.08
CA MET A 215 -10.89 -10.22 -18.90
C MET A 215 -10.86 -9.01 -19.83
N ASP A 216 -11.28 -9.21 -21.09
CA ASP A 216 -11.52 -8.11 -22.02
C ASP A 216 -12.87 -7.45 -21.70
N LEU A 217 -12.81 -6.32 -20.99
CA LEU A 217 -13.98 -5.53 -20.65
C LEU A 217 -14.45 -4.66 -21.83
N GLY A 218 -13.60 -4.41 -22.83
CA GLY A 218 -13.94 -3.63 -24.03
C GLY A 218 -14.93 -4.33 -24.96
N GLY A 219 -14.98 -5.67 -24.96
CA GLY A 219 -15.97 -6.44 -25.72
C GLY A 219 -17.41 -6.33 -25.19
N ILE A 220 -17.58 -5.96 -23.91
CA ILE A 220 -18.89 -5.95 -23.23
C ILE A 220 -19.72 -4.71 -23.64
N THR A 221 -19.09 -3.56 -23.88
CA THR A 221 -19.78 -2.33 -24.32
C THR A 221 -20.30 -2.40 -25.76
N ASN A 222 -19.73 -3.28 -26.60
CA ASN A 222 -20.18 -3.44 -27.99
C ASN A 222 -21.43 -4.33 -28.12
N MET A 223 -21.79 -5.07 -27.06
CA MET A 223 -22.92 -6.02 -27.09
C MET A 223 -24.24 -5.43 -26.55
N GLY A 224 -24.21 -4.21 -26.01
CA GLY A 224 -25.40 -3.47 -25.54
C GLY A 224 -26.01 -2.50 -26.56
N ASN A 225 -25.40 -2.38 -27.75
CA ASN A 225 -25.84 -1.47 -28.83
C ASN A 225 -26.34 -2.21 -30.09
N GLN A 226 -26.83 -3.45 -29.95
CA GLN A 226 -27.52 -4.17 -31.03
C GLN A 226 -29.00 -4.40 -30.71
#